data_AF-A0A927EYW1-F1
#
_entry.id   AF-A0A927EYW1-F1
#
_cell.length_a   1.000
_cell.length_b   1.000
_cell.length_c   1.000
_cell.angle_alpha   90.00
_cell.angle_beta   90.00
_cell.angle_gamma   90.00
#
_symmetry.space_group_name_H-M   'P 1'
#
loop_
_entity.id
_entity.type
_entity.pdbx_description
1 polymer ?
#
loop_
_entity_poly.entity_id
_entity_poly.type
_entity_poly.pdbx_seq_one_letter_code
_entity_poly.pdbx_strand_id
1 'polypeptide(L)'
;MGKTVLTSVRLFAVGADLSGHSNKVEVTTEVEDKDATNYLSQGWTEKLGGLASAEVSGEGQWEAGDPGLVDDASWSQLGGTGPWTIGANNAAAVGDLAYLVRAMRSEYKLGEAVGEVAPWTGTAKSSWPMARGQFAHPPGTARTATGSGTGLELGAVAAGQRLYAALHVLSASGTTPSLTATVESSADNTFAAPTTRLTFAAADEAGGQILRTDGTAITDTWWRVAWAITGTTPSFLFVSSLGIQ
;
A
#
# COMPACT_ATOMS: atom_id res chain seq x y z
N MET A 1 14.28 -1.40 14.35
CA MET A 1 15.14 -1.94 13.27
C MET A 1 16.49 -1.22 13.35
N GLY A 2 17.61 -1.94 13.24
CA GLY A 2 18.94 -1.33 13.24
C GLY A 2 19.29 -0.69 11.89
N LYS A 3 20.46 -0.05 11.79
CA LYS A 3 21.02 0.37 10.49
C LYS A 3 21.15 -0.86 9.59
N THR A 4 20.78 -0.75 8.32
CA THR A 4 20.72 -1.90 7.41
C THR A 4 21.11 -1.51 5.98
N VAL A 5 21.58 -2.50 5.21
CA VAL A 5 21.79 -2.39 3.76
C VAL A 5 20.49 -2.80 3.06
N LEU A 6 20.02 -1.97 2.13
CA LEU A 6 18.80 -2.26 1.37
C LEU A 6 19.05 -3.40 0.38
N THR A 7 18.31 -4.50 0.51
CA THR A 7 18.41 -5.70 -0.34
C THR A 7 17.05 -6.30 -0.68
N SER A 8 16.00 -5.94 0.05
CA SER A 8 14.66 -6.50 -0.10
C SER A 8 13.60 -5.43 0.19
N VAL A 9 13.67 -4.29 -0.50
CA VAL A 9 12.58 -3.32 -0.47
C VAL A 9 11.43 -3.85 -1.31
N ARG A 10 10.24 -3.91 -0.73
CA ARG A 10 9.03 -4.35 -1.43
C ARG A 10 8.29 -3.16 -1.99
N LEU A 11 7.82 -3.27 -3.22
CA LEU A 11 7.04 -2.23 -3.89
C LEU A 11 5.84 -2.87 -4.58
N PHE A 12 4.65 -2.68 -4.00
CA PHE A 12 3.39 -3.10 -4.60
C PHE A 12 2.64 -1.89 -5.15
N ALA A 13 2.27 -1.95 -6.42
CA ALA A 13 1.59 -0.89 -7.15
C ALA A 13 0.30 -1.43 -7.77
N VAL A 14 -0.84 -1.13 -7.14
CA VAL A 14 -2.16 -1.64 -7.57
C VAL A 14 -2.16 -3.17 -7.65
N GLY A 15 -2.21 -3.77 -8.83
CA GLY A 15 -2.17 -5.22 -9.04
C GLY A 15 -0.79 -5.81 -9.36
N ALA A 16 0.29 -5.02 -9.27
CA ALA A 16 1.63 -5.46 -9.67
C ALA A 16 2.62 -5.49 -8.49
N ASP A 17 3.51 -6.48 -8.48
CA ASP A 17 4.69 -6.54 -7.62
C ASP A 17 5.91 -6.04 -8.40
N LEU A 18 6.33 -4.80 -8.12
CA LEU A 18 7.47 -4.17 -8.78
C LEU A 18 8.79 -4.41 -8.03
N SER A 19 8.77 -5.20 -6.96
CA SER A 19 9.95 -5.41 -6.09
C SER A 19 11.12 -6.03 -6.85
N GLY A 20 10.85 -6.99 -7.74
CA GLY A 20 11.87 -7.66 -8.55
C GLY A 20 12.39 -6.83 -9.73
N HIS A 21 11.63 -5.79 -10.10
CA HIS A 21 11.93 -4.92 -11.24
C HIS A 21 12.56 -3.59 -10.82
N SER A 22 12.72 -3.36 -9.50
CA SER A 22 13.23 -2.10 -8.95
C SER A 22 14.60 -2.31 -8.31
N ASN A 23 15.58 -1.46 -8.64
CA ASN A 23 16.87 -1.40 -7.93
C ASN A 23 16.96 -0.19 -6.99
N LYS A 24 16.02 0.76 -7.11
CA LYS A 24 15.84 1.88 -6.18
C LYS A 24 14.35 2.18 -6.01
N VAL A 25 13.98 2.44 -4.77
CA VAL A 25 12.64 2.87 -4.36
C VAL A 25 12.83 3.97 -3.32
N GLU A 26 12.18 5.11 -3.53
CA GLU A 26 12.23 6.25 -2.62
C GLU A 26 10.82 6.67 -2.23
N VAL A 27 10.67 7.05 -0.97
CA VAL A 27 9.40 7.50 -0.40
C VAL A 27 9.68 8.80 0.33
N THR A 28 8.99 9.86 -0.07
CA THR A 28 9.09 11.18 0.55
C THR A 28 7.73 11.62 1.05
N THR A 29 7.72 12.29 2.20
CA THR A 29 6.55 12.98 2.76
C THR A 29 6.97 14.35 3.21
N GLU A 30 6.17 15.34 2.86
CA GLU A 30 6.43 16.74 3.18
C GLU A 30 5.13 17.42 3.62
N VAL A 31 5.28 18.47 4.42
CA VAL A 31 4.22 19.41 4.76
C VAL A 31 4.73 20.78 4.36
N GLU A 32 3.91 21.54 3.66
CA GLU A 32 4.28 22.88 3.23
C GLU A 32 4.49 23.81 4.45
N ASP A 33 5.58 24.57 4.46
CA ASP A 33 5.82 25.56 5.50
C ASP A 33 5.21 26.92 5.12
N LYS A 34 4.15 27.33 5.82
CA LYS A 34 3.55 28.66 5.67
C LYS A 34 4.09 29.60 6.73
N ASP A 35 4.58 30.76 6.31
CA ASP A 35 4.96 31.83 7.23
C ASP A 35 3.72 32.49 7.83
N ALA A 36 3.70 32.64 9.15
CA ALA A 36 2.63 33.29 9.91
C ALA A 36 3.17 34.35 10.87
N THR A 37 4.38 34.87 10.61
CA THR A 37 5.05 35.84 11.47
C THR A 37 4.25 37.14 11.53
N ASN A 38 3.95 37.61 12.74
CA ASN A 38 3.15 38.81 12.98
C ASN A 38 3.97 39.92 13.66
N TYR A 39 3.44 41.14 13.68
CA TYR A 39 3.96 42.17 14.58
C TYR A 39 3.82 41.69 16.03
N LEU A 40 4.87 41.86 16.84
CA LEU A 40 5.05 41.30 18.19
C LEU A 40 5.57 39.85 18.28
N SER A 41 5.96 39.19 17.18
CA SER A 41 6.68 37.90 17.24
C SER A 41 8.12 37.98 17.82
N GLN A 42 8.49 39.13 18.41
CA GLN A 42 9.76 39.36 19.13
C GLN A 42 11.04 39.00 18.35
N GLY A 43 11.00 39.13 17.01
CA GLY A 43 12.14 38.81 16.14
C GLY A 43 12.25 37.34 15.75
N TRP A 44 11.29 36.49 16.14
CA TRP A 44 11.19 35.10 15.72
C TRP A 44 10.27 34.95 14.52
N THR A 45 10.59 34.00 13.66
CA THR A 45 9.71 33.57 12.56
C THR A 45 8.74 32.52 13.08
N GLU A 46 7.45 32.73 12.86
CA GLU A 46 6.40 31.77 13.21
C GLU A 46 5.93 31.04 11.95
N LYS A 47 5.77 29.71 12.03
CA LYS A 47 5.39 28.85 10.91
C LYS A 47 4.12 28.06 11.22
N LEU A 48 3.30 27.87 10.20
CA LEU A 48 2.13 26.99 10.21
C LEU A 48 2.29 25.92 9.12
N GLY A 49 1.85 24.69 9.41
CA GLY A 49 1.82 23.62 8.42
C GLY A 49 0.70 23.85 7.41
N GLY A 50 1.04 23.81 6.12
CA GLY A 50 0.14 23.86 4.98
C GLY A 50 -0.32 22.46 4.56
N LEU A 51 -0.43 22.25 3.25
CA LEU A 51 -0.85 20.96 2.70
C LEU A 51 0.29 19.94 2.81
N ALA A 52 -0.10 18.70 3.11
CA ALA A 52 0.82 17.57 3.12
C ALA A 52 0.78 16.81 1.78
N SER A 53 1.94 16.38 1.30
CA SER A 53 2.11 15.55 0.12
C SER A 53 3.04 14.38 0.42
N ALA A 54 2.88 13.30 -0.33
CA ALA A 54 3.83 12.21 -0.40
C ALA A 54 4.10 11.83 -1.85
N GLU A 55 5.32 11.40 -2.12
CA GLU A 55 5.74 10.88 -3.42
C GLU A 55 6.42 9.52 -3.24
N VAL A 56 6.10 8.62 -4.16
CA VAL A 56 6.80 7.34 -4.31
C VAL A 56 7.49 7.38 -5.66
N SER A 57 8.79 7.18 -5.69
CA SER A 57 9.56 7.05 -6.93
C SER A 57 10.26 5.70 -6.99
N GLY A 58 10.35 5.16 -8.20
CA GLY A 58 10.99 3.88 -8.46
C GLY A 58 11.73 3.90 -9.78
N GLU A 59 12.82 3.14 -9.82
CA GLU A 59 13.61 2.89 -11.03
C GLU A 59 14.19 1.47 -11.00
N GLY A 60 14.52 0.96 -12.17
CA GLY A 60 15.12 -0.37 -12.33
C GLY A 60 15.22 -0.81 -13.78
N GLN A 61 15.23 -2.13 -14.00
CA GLN A 61 15.39 -2.73 -15.32
C GLN A 61 14.03 -2.88 -16.01
N TRP A 62 13.94 -2.43 -17.26
CA TRP A 62 12.72 -2.44 -18.04
C TRP A 62 12.45 -3.85 -18.62
N GLU A 63 11.22 -4.32 -18.42
CA GLU A 63 10.70 -5.59 -18.93
C GLU A 63 9.24 -5.38 -19.38
N ALA A 64 8.84 -6.05 -20.46
CA ALA A 64 7.54 -5.86 -21.12
C ALA A 64 7.01 -7.18 -21.72
N GLY A 65 5.74 -7.18 -22.12
CA GLY A 65 5.08 -8.27 -22.84
C GLY A 65 4.25 -9.20 -21.95
N ASP A 66 4.06 -8.84 -20.68
CA ASP A 66 3.18 -9.53 -19.73
C ASP A 66 2.62 -8.51 -18.73
N PRO A 67 1.31 -8.58 -18.37
CA PRO A 67 0.68 -7.62 -17.45
C PRO A 67 1.32 -7.51 -16.06
N GLY A 68 2.08 -8.52 -15.63
CA GLY A 68 2.84 -8.53 -14.39
C GLY A 68 4.22 -7.86 -14.50
N LEU A 69 4.72 -7.60 -15.71
CA LEU A 69 5.98 -6.90 -15.94
C LEU A 69 5.79 -5.40 -15.84
N VAL A 70 6.91 -4.71 -15.59
CA VAL A 70 6.90 -3.29 -15.24
C VAL A 70 6.29 -2.41 -16.32
N ASP A 71 6.47 -2.71 -17.61
CA ASP A 71 5.96 -1.86 -18.68
C ASP A 71 4.44 -1.87 -18.77
N ASP A 72 3.84 -3.04 -19.01
CA ASP A 72 2.40 -3.20 -19.13
C ASP A 72 1.67 -2.74 -17.85
N ALA A 73 2.22 -3.06 -16.67
CA ALA A 73 1.68 -2.63 -15.39
C ALA A 73 1.77 -1.10 -15.19
N SER A 74 2.91 -0.48 -15.54
CA SER A 74 3.11 0.96 -15.34
C SER A 74 2.34 1.79 -16.35
N TRP A 75 2.30 1.33 -17.60
CA TRP A 75 1.64 2.03 -18.70
C TRP A 75 0.13 2.04 -18.54
N SER A 76 -0.47 0.90 -18.17
CA SER A 76 -1.91 0.79 -17.91
C SER A 76 -2.38 1.65 -16.72
N GLN A 77 -1.49 1.92 -15.77
CA GLN A 77 -1.78 2.72 -14.58
C GLN A 77 -1.53 4.22 -14.76
N LEU A 78 -0.95 4.66 -15.87
CA LEU A 78 -0.58 6.07 -16.06
C LEU A 78 -1.81 6.99 -15.99
N GLY A 79 -1.75 8.00 -15.10
CA GLY A 79 -2.89 8.87 -14.79
C GLY A 79 -3.96 8.23 -13.90
N GLY A 80 -3.88 6.93 -13.64
CA GLY A 80 -4.74 6.20 -12.71
C GLY A 80 -4.32 6.40 -11.26
N THR A 81 -5.28 6.27 -10.33
CA THR A 81 -5.04 6.30 -8.88
C THR A 81 -5.29 4.93 -8.26
N GLY A 82 -4.43 4.49 -7.35
CA GLY A 82 -4.62 3.21 -6.67
C GLY A 82 -3.78 3.07 -5.39
N PRO A 83 -3.81 1.89 -4.74
CA PRO A 83 -2.97 1.61 -3.59
C PRO A 83 -1.50 1.49 -4.00
N TRP A 84 -0.63 2.02 -3.15
CA TRP A 84 0.81 1.80 -3.18
C TRP A 84 1.25 1.36 -1.79
N THR A 85 2.02 0.27 -1.71
CA THR A 85 2.60 -0.23 -0.46
C THR A 85 4.09 -0.45 -0.62
N ILE A 86 4.89 0.11 0.31
CA ILE A 86 6.35 0.04 0.31
C ILE A 86 6.84 -0.60 1.60
N GLY A 87 7.70 -1.61 1.50
CA GLY A 87 8.32 -2.31 2.64
C GLY A 87 9.63 -1.66 3.09
N ALA A 88 9.90 -1.66 4.41
CA ALA A 88 11.12 -1.10 4.99
C ALA A 88 12.31 -2.08 4.95
N ASN A 89 12.67 -2.59 3.77
CA ASN A 89 13.72 -3.59 3.56
C ASN A 89 13.44 -4.94 4.26
N ASN A 90 12.32 -5.56 3.91
CA ASN A 90 11.80 -6.77 4.54
C ASN A 90 11.11 -7.68 3.53
N ALA A 91 10.79 -8.91 3.93
CA ALA A 91 10.17 -9.89 3.04
C ALA A 91 8.65 -9.71 2.87
N ALA A 92 8.07 -8.61 3.39
CA ALA A 92 6.63 -8.41 3.52
C ALA A 92 5.91 -9.53 4.28
N ALA A 93 6.53 -10.04 5.36
CA ALA A 93 5.88 -10.97 6.28
C ALA A 93 4.82 -10.25 7.11
N VAL A 94 3.89 -11.00 7.71
CA VAL A 94 2.85 -10.40 8.56
C VAL A 94 3.50 -9.69 9.76
N GLY A 95 3.12 -8.44 9.99
CA GLY A 95 3.68 -7.57 11.05
C GLY A 95 4.91 -6.76 10.60
N ASP A 96 5.47 -7.03 9.42
CA ASP A 96 6.58 -6.25 8.88
C ASP A 96 6.16 -4.81 8.58
N LEU A 97 7.04 -3.85 8.85
CA LEU A 97 6.79 -2.43 8.61
C LEU A 97 6.49 -2.14 7.14
N ALA A 98 5.39 -1.43 6.91
CA ALA A 98 4.92 -0.99 5.60
C ALA A 98 4.56 0.50 5.62
N TYR A 99 4.72 1.16 4.48
CA TYR A 99 4.18 2.48 4.20
C TYR A 99 3.14 2.33 3.12
N LEU A 100 1.93 2.85 3.34
CA LEU A 100 0.83 2.74 2.40
C LEU A 100 0.26 4.11 2.07
N VAL A 101 -0.05 4.32 0.79
CA VAL A 101 -0.60 5.58 0.29
C VAL A 101 -1.51 5.31 -0.89
N ARG A 102 -2.54 6.15 -1.06
CA ARG A 102 -3.29 6.21 -2.31
C ARG A 102 -2.57 7.19 -3.22
N ALA A 103 -1.98 6.74 -4.32
CA ALA A 103 -1.22 7.62 -5.21
C ALA A 103 -1.64 7.47 -6.68
N MET A 104 -1.46 8.56 -7.43
CA MET A 104 -1.65 8.63 -8.88
C MET A 104 -0.31 8.41 -9.57
N ARG A 105 -0.23 7.44 -10.49
CA ARG A 105 0.96 7.28 -11.35
C ARG A 105 1.07 8.52 -12.24
N SER A 106 2.04 9.37 -11.94
CA SER A 106 2.17 10.70 -12.55
C SER A 106 3.14 10.72 -13.73
N GLU A 107 4.16 9.86 -13.68
CA GLU A 107 5.19 9.77 -14.70
C GLU A 107 5.62 8.32 -14.90
N TYR A 108 5.94 7.99 -16.14
CA TYR A 108 6.61 6.76 -16.52
C TYR A 108 7.50 7.02 -17.75
N LYS A 109 8.76 6.60 -17.67
CA LYS A 109 9.77 6.76 -18.72
C LYS A 109 10.51 5.43 -18.88
N LEU A 110 10.84 5.10 -20.14
CA LEU A 110 11.55 3.89 -20.53
C LEU A 110 12.74 4.21 -21.44
N GLY A 111 13.78 3.39 -21.35
CA GLY A 111 14.92 3.41 -22.25
C GLY A 111 15.94 4.52 -21.96
N GLU A 112 17.14 4.35 -22.52
CA GLU A 112 18.23 5.32 -22.43
C GLU A 112 19.20 5.15 -23.62
N ALA A 113 20.51 5.12 -23.39
CA ALA A 113 21.53 5.08 -24.42
C ALA A 113 21.70 3.69 -25.06
N VAL A 114 22.20 3.68 -26.31
CA VAL A 114 22.53 2.43 -27.01
C VAL A 114 23.68 1.72 -26.29
N GLY A 115 23.49 0.43 -25.98
CA GLY A 115 24.49 -0.41 -25.32
C GLY A 115 24.27 -0.58 -23.81
N GLU A 116 23.35 0.17 -23.22
CA GLU A 116 22.97 0.05 -21.80
C GLU A 116 21.83 -0.95 -21.59
N VAL A 117 21.70 -1.46 -20.36
CA VAL A 117 20.50 -2.20 -19.94
C VAL A 117 19.36 -1.20 -19.86
N ALA A 118 18.27 -1.45 -20.60
CA ALA A 118 17.14 -0.53 -20.68
C ALA A 118 16.57 -0.23 -19.28
N PRO A 119 16.58 1.03 -18.81
CA PRO A 119 16.01 1.38 -17.53
C PRO A 119 14.52 1.74 -17.66
N TRP A 120 13.80 1.66 -16.55
CA TRP A 120 12.54 2.37 -16.35
C TRP A 120 12.67 3.32 -15.16
N THR A 121 11.93 4.43 -15.20
CA THR A 121 11.75 5.33 -14.06
C THR A 121 10.29 5.74 -13.97
N GLY A 122 9.75 5.89 -12.77
CA GLY A 122 8.39 6.37 -12.60
C GLY A 122 8.12 7.00 -11.24
N THR A 123 7.10 7.85 -11.19
CA THR A 123 6.66 8.53 -9.97
C THR A 123 5.17 8.33 -9.74
N ALA A 124 4.79 8.25 -8.46
CA ALA A 124 3.41 8.25 -8.02
C ALA A 124 3.21 9.28 -6.92
N LYS A 125 2.24 10.18 -7.11
CA LYS A 125 1.97 11.30 -6.21
C LYS A 125 0.73 11.05 -5.37
N SER A 126 0.81 11.32 -4.08
CA SER A 126 -0.25 11.05 -3.12
C SER A 126 -1.54 11.79 -3.46
N SER A 127 -2.66 11.11 -3.26
CA SER A 127 -4.00 11.69 -3.26
C SER A 127 -4.61 11.72 -1.85
N TRP A 128 -4.02 11.00 -0.88
CA TRP A 128 -4.36 10.94 0.54
C TRP A 128 -3.08 10.87 1.41
N PRO A 129 -3.19 11.07 2.73
CA PRO A 129 -2.04 10.93 3.63
C PRO A 129 -1.36 9.57 3.49
N MET A 130 -0.03 9.56 3.58
CA MET A 130 0.73 8.32 3.71
C MET A 130 0.60 7.81 5.15
N ALA A 131 0.14 6.58 5.30
CA ALA A 131 0.06 5.94 6.60
C ALA A 131 1.26 5.01 6.81
N ARG A 132 1.80 5.04 8.02
CA ARG A 132 2.78 4.06 8.48
C ARG A 132 2.03 2.90 9.14
N GLY A 133 2.38 1.68 8.75
CA GLY A 133 1.61 0.50 9.11
C GLY A 133 2.42 -0.79 9.05
N GLN A 134 1.72 -1.91 8.88
CA GLN A 134 2.29 -3.24 8.79
C GLN A 134 1.62 -4.05 7.68
N PHE A 135 2.35 -5.02 7.12
CA PHE A 135 1.75 -6.02 6.24
C PHE A 135 0.83 -6.95 7.04
N ALA A 136 -0.40 -7.13 6.56
CA ALA A 136 -1.42 -7.98 7.15
C ALA A 136 -1.60 -9.32 6.40
N HIS A 137 -1.22 -9.37 5.12
CA HIS A 137 -1.19 -10.61 4.34
C HIS A 137 0.00 -10.59 3.36
N PRO A 138 0.84 -11.65 3.31
CA PRO A 138 2.06 -11.68 2.50
C PRO A 138 1.81 -12.14 1.04
N PRO A 139 2.68 -11.79 0.08
CA PRO A 139 2.56 -12.14 -1.35
C PRO A 139 2.90 -13.61 -1.70
N GLY A 140 3.25 -14.47 -0.74
CA GLY A 140 4.01 -15.70 -1.02
C GLY A 140 3.20 -16.96 -1.35
N THR A 141 1.91 -17.03 -1.04
CA THR A 141 1.10 -18.25 -1.27
C THR A 141 -0.30 -17.87 -1.70
N ALA A 142 -0.71 -18.38 -2.86
CA ALA A 142 -2.05 -18.14 -3.37
C ALA A 142 -3.11 -18.79 -2.45
N ARG A 143 -4.21 -18.08 -2.26
CA ARG A 143 -5.36 -18.55 -1.50
C ARG A 143 -6.41 -19.12 -2.44
N THR A 144 -6.90 -20.31 -2.11
CA THR A 144 -7.93 -21.02 -2.88
C THR A 144 -9.22 -21.23 -2.07
N ALA A 145 -9.24 -20.78 -0.81
CA ALA A 145 -10.37 -20.92 0.10
C ALA A 145 -10.51 -19.68 0.99
N THR A 146 -11.75 -19.46 1.44
CA THR A 146 -12.12 -18.47 2.45
C THR A 146 -11.31 -18.67 3.74
N GLY A 147 -10.93 -17.57 4.38
CA GLY A 147 -10.15 -17.62 5.61
C GLY A 147 -9.91 -16.24 6.22
N SER A 148 -9.08 -16.21 7.26
CA SER A 148 -8.65 -14.99 7.94
C SER A 148 -7.15 -15.00 8.19
N GLY A 149 -6.55 -13.82 8.19
CA GLY A 149 -5.15 -13.59 8.51
C GLY A 149 -4.89 -13.56 10.01
N THR A 150 -3.61 -13.39 10.35
CA THR A 150 -3.14 -13.20 11.73
C THR A 150 -3.53 -11.81 12.24
N GLY A 151 -3.90 -11.72 13.52
CA GLY A 151 -4.11 -10.46 14.20
C GLY A 151 -2.83 -9.63 14.34
N LEU A 152 -2.97 -8.32 14.14
CA LEU A 152 -1.94 -7.32 14.31
C LEU A 152 -2.35 -6.31 15.37
N GLU A 153 -1.45 -6.02 16.30
CA GLU A 153 -1.63 -4.96 17.28
C GLU A 153 -1.14 -3.63 16.69
N LEU A 154 -2.04 -2.91 16.02
CA LEU A 154 -1.76 -1.57 15.47
C LEU A 154 -2.12 -0.45 16.44
N GLY A 155 -2.90 -0.78 17.47
CA GLY A 155 -3.45 0.18 18.42
C GLY A 155 -4.85 0.66 18.04
N ALA A 156 -5.44 1.44 18.95
CA ALA A 156 -6.74 2.06 18.78
C ALA A 156 -6.66 3.24 17.79
N VAL A 157 -7.76 3.49 17.06
CA VAL A 157 -7.86 4.66 16.18
C VAL A 157 -8.43 5.82 16.99
N ALA A 158 -7.61 6.85 17.24
CA ALA A 158 -8.06 8.04 17.93
C ALA A 158 -9.04 8.87 17.07
N ALA A 159 -9.85 9.71 17.71
CA ALA A 159 -10.74 10.61 16.99
C ALA A 159 -9.96 11.52 16.02
N GLY A 160 -10.39 11.58 14.76
CA GLY A 160 -9.71 12.34 13.71
C GLY A 160 -8.62 11.57 12.96
N GLN A 161 -8.16 10.44 13.49
CA GLN A 161 -7.31 9.49 12.77
C GLN A 161 -8.15 8.48 12.01
N ARG A 162 -7.54 7.82 11.02
CA ARG A 162 -8.19 6.78 10.24
C ARG A 162 -7.31 5.55 10.15
N LEU A 163 -7.95 4.38 10.13
CA LEU A 163 -7.30 3.17 9.66
C LEU A 163 -7.33 3.20 8.13
N TYR A 164 -6.18 3.04 7.50
CA TYR A 164 -6.00 2.86 6.08
C TYR A 164 -5.69 1.40 5.79
N ALA A 165 -6.31 0.85 4.76
CA ALA A 165 -6.14 -0.54 4.37
C ALA A 165 -5.96 -0.66 2.87
N ALA A 166 -4.82 -1.20 2.44
CA ALA A 166 -4.54 -1.47 1.04
C ALA A 166 -4.67 -2.96 0.75
N LEU A 167 -5.23 -3.28 -0.41
CA LEU A 167 -5.31 -4.61 -0.99
C LEU A 167 -4.72 -4.56 -2.40
N HIS A 168 -3.75 -5.43 -2.65
CA HIS A 168 -3.13 -5.65 -3.95
C HIS A 168 -3.41 -7.09 -4.36
N VAL A 169 -4.26 -7.30 -5.37
CA VAL A 169 -4.50 -8.61 -5.99
C VAL A 169 -3.51 -8.74 -7.14
N LEU A 170 -2.50 -9.59 -6.95
CA LEU A 170 -1.40 -9.79 -7.89
C LEU A 170 -1.76 -10.79 -9.01
N SER A 171 -2.66 -11.72 -8.71
CA SER A 171 -3.23 -12.61 -9.72
C SER A 171 -4.56 -13.19 -9.26
N ALA A 172 -5.39 -13.54 -10.25
CA ALA A 172 -6.63 -14.27 -10.08
C ALA A 172 -6.72 -15.34 -11.17
N SER A 173 -7.18 -16.53 -10.83
CA SER A 173 -7.45 -17.60 -11.80
C SER A 173 -8.59 -18.51 -11.33
N GLY A 174 -9.14 -19.29 -12.25
CA GLY A 174 -10.33 -20.13 -12.05
C GLY A 174 -11.49 -19.70 -12.94
N THR A 175 -12.65 -20.36 -12.81
CA THR A 175 -13.89 -19.97 -13.50
C THR A 175 -14.72 -19.10 -12.58
N THR A 176 -15.04 -17.88 -13.04
CA THR A 176 -15.74 -16.83 -12.27
C THR A 176 -15.14 -16.67 -10.86
N PRO A 177 -13.81 -16.49 -10.73
CA PRO A 177 -13.18 -16.36 -9.43
C PRO A 177 -13.62 -15.03 -8.80
N SER A 178 -13.86 -15.01 -7.49
CA SER A 178 -14.15 -13.76 -6.78
C SER A 178 -13.55 -13.79 -5.38
N LEU A 179 -12.78 -12.75 -5.06
CA LEU A 179 -12.17 -12.48 -3.77
C LEU A 179 -12.81 -11.24 -3.15
N THR A 180 -13.47 -11.39 -2.01
CA THR A 180 -13.94 -10.27 -1.20
C THR A 180 -13.14 -10.22 0.10
N ALA A 181 -12.23 -9.26 0.22
CA ALA A 181 -11.48 -9.03 1.44
C ALA A 181 -12.22 -8.04 2.37
N THR A 182 -12.00 -8.19 3.66
CA THR A 182 -12.55 -7.34 4.71
C THR A 182 -11.49 -7.06 5.75
N VAL A 183 -11.61 -5.92 6.42
CA VAL A 183 -10.79 -5.57 7.58
C VAL A 183 -11.64 -5.69 8.82
N GLU A 184 -11.16 -6.49 9.76
CA GLU A 184 -11.82 -6.77 11.02
C GLU A 184 -11.01 -6.19 12.18
N SER A 185 -11.71 -5.66 13.17
CA SER A 185 -11.11 -5.20 14.42
C SER A 185 -11.63 -5.99 15.62
N SER A 186 -10.82 -6.06 16.68
CA SER A 186 -11.12 -6.75 17.93
C SER A 186 -10.41 -6.08 19.12
N ALA A 187 -10.97 -6.23 20.32
CA ALA A 187 -10.33 -5.78 21.55
C ALA A 187 -9.09 -6.63 21.91
N ASP A 188 -8.99 -7.86 21.41
CA ASP A 188 -7.88 -8.78 21.64
C ASP A 188 -7.53 -9.62 20.40
N ASN A 189 -6.40 -10.34 20.47
CA ASN A 189 -5.89 -11.20 19.39
C ASN A 189 -6.69 -12.49 19.17
N THR A 190 -7.74 -12.76 19.95
CA THR A 190 -8.55 -13.98 19.78
C THR A 190 -9.59 -13.81 18.68
N PHE A 191 -10.02 -12.56 18.42
CA PHE A 191 -11.08 -12.24 17.47
C PHE A 191 -12.34 -13.10 17.71
N ALA A 192 -12.74 -13.27 18.97
CA ALA A 192 -13.93 -14.05 19.32
C ALA A 192 -15.24 -13.40 18.81
N ALA A 193 -15.28 -12.07 18.75
CA ALA A 193 -16.40 -11.29 18.22
C ALA A 193 -15.86 -10.12 17.37
N PRO A 194 -15.33 -10.40 16.17
CA PRO A 194 -14.69 -9.39 15.33
C PRO A 194 -15.74 -8.44 14.76
N THR A 195 -15.40 -7.16 14.65
CA THR A 195 -16.22 -6.17 13.96
C THR A 195 -15.62 -5.89 12.59
N THR A 196 -16.39 -6.11 11.51
CA THR A 196 -15.99 -5.69 10.17
C THR A 196 -16.03 -4.16 10.06
N ARG A 197 -14.89 -3.54 9.76
CA ARG A 197 -14.72 -2.09 9.65
C ARG A 197 -14.69 -1.62 8.20
N LEU A 198 -14.11 -2.41 7.29
CA LEU A 198 -14.01 -2.10 5.87
C LEU A 198 -14.27 -3.37 5.05
N THR A 199 -14.86 -3.19 3.87
CA THR A 199 -15.10 -4.25 2.89
C THR A 199 -14.60 -3.76 1.54
N PHE A 200 -13.65 -4.48 0.96
CA PHE A 200 -13.16 -4.21 -0.38
C PHE A 200 -14.19 -4.65 -1.43
N ALA A 201 -14.14 -4.02 -2.61
CA ALA A 201 -14.89 -4.51 -3.75
C ALA A 201 -14.41 -5.92 -4.11
N ALA A 202 -15.32 -6.76 -4.59
CA ALA A 202 -14.97 -8.09 -5.04
C ALA A 202 -14.02 -8.00 -6.24
N ALA A 203 -12.89 -8.69 -6.16
CA ALA A 203 -11.90 -8.77 -7.24
C ALA A 203 -12.02 -10.11 -7.97
N ASP A 204 -12.09 -10.06 -9.30
CA ASP A 204 -12.10 -11.20 -10.22
C ASP A 204 -10.84 -11.26 -11.11
N GLU A 205 -10.05 -10.18 -11.12
CA GLU A 205 -8.77 -10.06 -11.83
C GLU A 205 -7.68 -9.42 -10.96
N ALA A 206 -6.46 -9.29 -11.50
CA ALA A 206 -5.39 -8.54 -10.84
C ALA A 206 -5.74 -7.05 -10.77
N GLY A 207 -5.46 -6.41 -9.64
CA GLY A 207 -5.85 -5.03 -9.38
C GLY A 207 -5.57 -4.62 -7.95
N GLY A 208 -6.09 -3.48 -7.53
CA GLY A 208 -5.88 -3.04 -6.16
C GLY A 208 -6.83 -1.95 -5.73
N GLN A 209 -7.12 -1.93 -4.44
CA GLN A 209 -7.96 -0.93 -3.82
C GLN A 209 -7.37 -0.51 -2.47
N ILE A 210 -7.54 0.76 -2.11
CA ILE A 210 -7.26 1.27 -0.77
C ILE A 210 -8.52 1.92 -0.20
N LEU A 211 -8.81 1.59 1.04
CA LEU A 211 -9.95 2.10 1.79
C LEU A 211 -9.46 2.74 3.10
N ARG A 212 -10.31 3.55 3.71
CA ARG A 212 -10.06 4.11 5.05
C ARG A 212 -11.34 4.24 5.86
N THR A 213 -11.25 4.18 7.17
CA THR A 213 -12.38 4.46 8.07
C THR A 213 -12.79 5.95 8.01
N ASP A 214 -13.96 6.27 8.54
CA ASP A 214 -14.56 7.61 8.46
C ASP A 214 -13.86 8.67 9.34
N GLY A 215 -13.11 8.25 10.35
CA GLY A 215 -12.42 9.12 11.31
C GLY A 215 -13.04 9.10 12.71
N THR A 216 -14.08 8.26 12.92
CA THR A 216 -14.62 7.98 14.24
C THR A 216 -13.62 7.18 15.07
N ALA A 217 -13.60 7.44 16.39
CA ALA A 217 -12.71 6.73 17.29
C ALA A 217 -13.10 5.25 17.38
N ILE A 218 -12.11 4.36 17.32
CA ILE A 218 -12.26 2.91 17.45
C ILE A 218 -11.35 2.45 18.58
N THR A 219 -11.93 1.84 19.61
CA THR A 219 -11.20 1.38 20.80
C THR A 219 -10.48 0.05 20.62
N ASP A 220 -10.88 -0.73 19.60
CA ASP A 220 -10.24 -1.99 19.25
C ASP A 220 -8.77 -1.76 18.88
N THR A 221 -7.87 -2.56 19.45
CA THR A 221 -6.42 -2.43 19.22
C THR A 221 -5.86 -3.47 18.26
N TRP A 222 -6.60 -4.56 18.04
CA TRP A 222 -6.22 -5.67 17.18
C TRP A 222 -6.97 -5.62 15.85
N TRP A 223 -6.22 -5.85 14.77
CA TRP A 223 -6.70 -5.72 13.40
C TRP A 223 -6.28 -6.94 12.58
N ARG A 224 -7.14 -7.42 11.69
CA ARG A 224 -6.78 -8.47 10.73
C ARG A 224 -7.51 -8.30 9.42
N VAL A 225 -7.01 -8.96 8.39
CA VAL A 225 -7.71 -9.11 7.11
C VAL A 225 -8.40 -10.45 7.08
N ALA A 226 -9.68 -10.50 6.71
CA ALA A 226 -10.40 -11.72 6.39
C ALA A 226 -10.84 -11.70 4.92
N TRP A 227 -11.01 -12.87 4.31
CA TRP A 227 -11.34 -12.97 2.90
C TRP A 227 -12.31 -14.10 2.61
N ALA A 228 -13.27 -13.84 1.73
CA ALA A 228 -14.14 -14.82 1.13
C ALA A 228 -13.71 -15.08 -0.32
N ILE A 229 -13.53 -16.35 -0.68
CA ILE A 229 -13.19 -16.78 -2.04
C ILE A 229 -14.30 -17.66 -2.59
N THR A 230 -14.76 -17.37 -3.80
CA THR A 230 -15.77 -18.13 -4.53
C THR A 230 -15.34 -18.38 -5.97
N GLY A 231 -16.06 -19.27 -6.67
CA GLY A 231 -15.77 -19.67 -8.05
C GLY A 231 -15.42 -21.16 -8.16
N THR A 232 -15.09 -21.60 -9.35
CA THR A 232 -14.59 -22.97 -9.59
C THR A 232 -13.07 -22.95 -9.70
N THR A 233 -12.41 -23.76 -8.88
CA THR A 233 -10.94 -23.80 -8.73
C THR A 233 -10.30 -22.40 -8.62
N PRO A 234 -10.83 -21.51 -7.74
CA PRO A 234 -10.31 -20.15 -7.64
C PRO A 234 -8.92 -20.16 -6.99
N SER A 235 -8.03 -19.28 -7.46
CA SER A 235 -6.71 -19.07 -6.88
C SER A 235 -6.33 -17.60 -6.98
N PHE A 236 -6.02 -17.00 -5.84
CA PHE A 236 -5.69 -15.58 -5.72
C PHE A 236 -4.36 -15.37 -5.02
N LEU A 237 -3.45 -14.67 -5.66
CA LEU A 237 -2.26 -14.12 -5.00
C LEU A 237 -2.56 -12.68 -4.61
N PHE A 238 -2.48 -12.34 -3.33
CA PHE A 238 -2.75 -10.98 -2.89
C PHE A 238 -1.91 -10.57 -1.68
N VAL A 239 -1.74 -9.27 -1.52
CA VAL A 239 -1.05 -8.62 -0.41
C VAL A 239 -2.01 -7.64 0.23
N SER A 240 -1.97 -7.54 1.56
CA SER A 240 -2.67 -6.48 2.25
C SER A 240 -1.79 -5.84 3.31
N SER A 241 -1.97 -4.54 3.51
CA SER A 241 -1.29 -3.74 4.52
C SER A 241 -2.29 -2.84 5.23
N LEU A 242 -2.04 -2.60 6.51
CA LEU A 242 -2.90 -1.83 7.40
C LEU A 242 -2.05 -0.80 8.14
N GLY A 243 -2.53 0.43 8.26
CA GLY A 243 -1.87 1.48 9.04
C GLY A 243 -2.85 2.50 9.59
N ILE A 244 -2.44 3.21 10.64
CA ILE A 244 -3.25 4.26 11.27
C ILE A 244 -2.53 5.60 11.05
N GLN A 245 -3.27 6.60 10.57
CA GLN A 245 -2.76 7.97 10.37
C GLN A 245 -3.84 8.97 10.76
#